data_AF-D0GPQ0-F1
#
_entry.id   AF-D0GPQ0-F1
#
_cell.length_a   1.000
_cell.length_b   1.000
_cell.length_c   1.000
_cell.angle_alpha   90.00
_cell.angle_beta   90.00
_cell.angle_gamma   90.00
#
_symmetry.space_group_name_H-M   'P 1'
#
loop_
_entity.id
_entity.type
_entity.pdbx_description
1 polymer ?
#
loop_
_entity_poly.entity_id
_entity_poly.type
_entity_poly.pdbx_seq_one_letter_code
_entity_poly.pdbx_strand_id
1 'polypeptide(L)'
;MTNIWRLQTNTASSDGQSIAPFLIEKRIAAIGWSLLDKDLERLSKGDSRKFEEIKNKRNLIKNFNDYENFYNKYKKQLYKDINCVRNLANSVKSGDLIWIRDRGIYFLGKVKENSKYNYCYEEEYLNKDAANYINSIDWIKIGDESSIPGSLTTAFIRGRTLQKIHKKGIPEFSKLEYNRLIDEKNIKDKKYNFDNFENDCETFFNYLSPSDCEDLVCMYLFYKKGYICIPSTNKNSTELYECVLLNYKTGKTAYIQVKNGEINLETKNYEHLINDNNEVYILTTKGKVTFSKEQHKNYIKEITSENLYHFVQNKDLKIQNIIPKNIKKWINFLSKKSS
;
A
#
# COMPACT_ATOMS: atom_id res chain seq x y z
N MET A 1 -21.07 5.29 1.95
CA MET A 1 -19.67 5.74 1.89
C MET A 1 -18.85 4.65 1.20
N THR A 2 -18.12 4.98 0.13
CA THR A 2 -17.27 4.03 -0.63
C THR A 2 -16.00 3.71 0.14
N ASN A 3 -15.73 2.44 0.40
CA ASN A 3 -14.46 1.99 0.95
C ASN A 3 -13.44 1.72 -0.15
N ILE A 4 -12.16 1.96 0.16
CA ILE A 4 -11.04 1.50 -0.66
C ILE A 4 -10.41 0.29 0.00
N TRP A 5 -10.24 -0.75 -0.79
CA TRP A 5 -9.61 -1.99 -0.38
C TRP A 5 -8.32 -2.20 -1.16
N ARG A 6 -7.40 -2.96 -0.56
CA ARG A 6 -6.29 -3.60 -1.25
C ARG A 6 -6.40 -5.10 -1.03
N LEU A 7 -6.20 -5.84 -2.12
CA LEU A 7 -6.22 -7.30 -2.17
C LEU A 7 -4.86 -7.81 -2.64
N GLN A 8 -4.25 -8.70 -1.85
CA GLN A 8 -3.08 -9.46 -2.25
C GLN A 8 -3.46 -10.58 -3.21
N THR A 9 -2.66 -10.75 -4.24
CA THR A 9 -2.86 -11.71 -5.33
C THR A 9 -1.83 -12.84 -5.32
N ASN A 10 -0.92 -12.84 -4.34
CA ASN A 10 -0.02 -13.97 -4.07
C ASN A 10 -0.73 -14.90 -3.08
N THR A 11 -1.69 -15.69 -3.56
CA THR A 11 -2.32 -16.76 -2.78
C THR A 11 -1.42 -18.00 -2.79
N ALA A 12 -1.80 -19.06 -2.06
CA ALA A 12 -1.10 -20.33 -2.10
C ALA A 12 -1.44 -21.12 -3.40
N SER A 13 -1.33 -20.45 -4.55
CA SER A 13 -1.54 -21.04 -5.87
C SER A 13 -0.55 -22.19 -6.10
N SER A 14 -1.01 -23.23 -6.77
CA SER A 14 -0.22 -24.44 -7.07
C SER A 14 1.04 -24.15 -7.90
N ASP A 15 1.00 -23.12 -8.75
CA ASP A 15 2.12 -22.69 -9.61
C ASP A 15 3.00 -21.61 -8.95
N GLY A 16 2.65 -21.14 -7.74
CA GLY A 16 3.37 -20.06 -7.04
C GLY A 16 3.29 -18.69 -7.73
N GLN A 17 2.46 -18.55 -8.76
CA GLN A 17 2.31 -17.29 -9.51
C GLN A 17 1.18 -16.44 -8.93
N SER A 18 1.22 -15.14 -9.21
CA SER A 18 0.12 -14.23 -8.88
C SER A 18 -1.18 -14.69 -9.55
N ILE A 19 -2.28 -14.70 -8.80
CA ILE A 19 -3.60 -15.01 -9.32
C ILE A 19 -4.28 -13.81 -9.95
N ALA A 20 -3.64 -12.64 -9.99
CA ALA A 20 -4.21 -11.42 -10.56
C ALA A 20 -4.73 -11.60 -12.00
N PRO A 21 -4.04 -12.30 -12.93
CA PRO A 21 -4.56 -12.54 -14.27
C PRO A 21 -5.90 -13.29 -14.25
N PHE A 22 -6.02 -14.31 -13.39
CA PHE A 22 -7.25 -15.07 -13.18
C PHE A 22 -8.39 -14.21 -12.63
N LEU A 23 -8.10 -13.35 -11.65
CA LEU A 23 -9.08 -12.41 -11.09
C LEU A 23 -9.62 -11.43 -12.14
N ILE A 24 -8.72 -10.92 -13.00
CA ILE A 24 -9.05 -9.99 -14.06
C ILE A 24 -9.91 -10.66 -15.13
N GLU A 25 -9.49 -11.83 -15.60
CA GLU A 25 -10.18 -12.61 -16.62
C GLU A 25 -11.59 -13.01 -16.17
N LYS A 26 -11.72 -13.59 -14.97
CA LYS A 26 -13.01 -14.02 -14.43
C LYS A 26 -13.87 -12.87 -13.90
N ARG A 27 -13.33 -11.64 -13.84
CA ARG A 27 -14.00 -10.45 -13.28
C ARG A 27 -14.46 -10.66 -11.84
N ILE A 28 -13.56 -11.22 -11.02
CA ILE A 28 -13.80 -11.54 -9.61
C ILE A 28 -12.76 -10.88 -8.71
N ALA A 29 -13.05 -10.80 -7.42
CA ALA A 29 -12.06 -10.59 -6.37
C ALA A 29 -12.10 -11.80 -5.43
N ALA A 30 -11.01 -12.56 -5.37
CA ALA A 30 -10.94 -13.81 -4.64
C ALA A 30 -9.86 -13.80 -3.58
N ILE A 31 -10.04 -14.64 -2.56
CA ILE A 31 -9.06 -14.93 -1.53
C ILE A 31 -9.00 -16.44 -1.31
N GLY A 32 -7.97 -16.88 -0.59
CA GLY A 32 -7.75 -18.28 -0.24
C GLY A 32 -8.73 -18.87 0.77
N TRP A 33 -8.22 -19.79 1.60
CA TRP A 33 -9.03 -20.63 2.48
C TRP A 33 -9.98 -21.52 1.68
N SER A 34 -9.48 -22.09 0.59
CA SER A 34 -10.32 -22.73 -0.42
C SER A 34 -10.83 -24.13 -0.06
N LEU A 35 -10.50 -24.66 1.13
CA LEU A 35 -10.85 -26.03 1.55
C LEU A 35 -10.33 -27.06 0.53
N LEU A 36 -9.02 -27.00 0.28
CA LEU A 36 -8.33 -27.84 -0.69
C LEU A 36 -8.45 -29.32 -0.30
N ASP A 37 -8.30 -30.24 -1.27
CA ASP A 37 -8.41 -31.68 -0.99
C ASP A 37 -7.43 -32.13 0.12
N LYS A 38 -6.21 -31.56 0.17
CA LYS A 38 -5.26 -31.78 1.28
C LYS A 38 -5.78 -31.35 2.66
N ASP A 39 -6.61 -30.31 2.72
CA ASP A 39 -7.24 -29.87 3.96
C ASP A 39 -8.29 -30.91 4.38
N LEU A 40 -9.05 -31.43 3.43
CA LEU A 40 -10.05 -32.47 3.68
C LEU A 40 -9.41 -33.80 4.09
N GLU A 41 -8.29 -34.18 3.48
CA GLU A 41 -7.48 -35.34 3.88
C GLU A 41 -7.07 -35.23 5.35
N ARG A 42 -6.57 -34.06 5.78
CA ARG A 42 -6.24 -33.80 7.18
C ARG A 42 -7.44 -33.96 8.11
N LEU A 43 -8.62 -33.51 7.71
CA LEU A 43 -9.87 -33.67 8.47
C LEU A 43 -10.34 -35.13 8.54
N SER A 44 -10.16 -35.86 7.45
CA SER A 44 -10.53 -37.27 7.34
C SER A 44 -9.62 -38.18 8.17
N LYS A 45 -8.39 -37.74 8.47
CA LYS A 45 -7.32 -38.56 9.10
C LYS A 45 -7.00 -39.82 8.30
N GLY A 46 -7.07 -39.74 6.97
CA GLY A 46 -6.79 -40.86 6.07
C GLY A 46 -7.95 -41.84 5.86
N ASP A 47 -9.12 -41.60 6.47
CA ASP A 47 -10.32 -42.41 6.21
C ASP A 47 -11.00 -41.99 4.90
N SER A 48 -10.96 -42.87 3.90
CA SER A 48 -11.52 -42.60 2.57
C SER A 48 -13.03 -42.33 2.57
N ARG A 49 -13.81 -43.03 3.42
CA ARG A 49 -15.27 -42.81 3.49
C ARG A 49 -15.58 -41.45 4.07
N LYS A 50 -14.85 -41.07 5.13
CA LYS A 50 -14.97 -39.77 5.77
C LYS A 50 -14.48 -38.64 4.86
N PHE A 51 -13.43 -38.87 4.08
CA PHE A 51 -12.96 -37.92 3.07
C PHE A 51 -14.07 -37.60 2.06
N GLU A 52 -14.70 -38.62 1.47
CA GLU A 52 -15.81 -38.44 0.53
C GLU A 52 -17.01 -37.73 1.17
N GLU A 53 -17.34 -38.06 2.42
CA GLU A 53 -18.41 -37.38 3.16
C GLU A 53 -18.13 -35.88 3.35
N ILE A 54 -16.90 -35.52 3.71
CA ILE A 54 -16.48 -34.12 3.90
C ILE A 54 -16.42 -33.40 2.55
N LYS A 55 -15.91 -34.05 1.50
CA LYS A 55 -15.83 -33.51 0.14
C LYS A 55 -17.22 -33.21 -0.41
N ASN A 56 -18.17 -34.13 -0.24
CA ASN A 56 -19.57 -33.89 -0.61
C ASN A 56 -20.17 -32.70 0.14
N LYS A 57 -19.90 -32.56 1.45
CA LYS A 57 -20.34 -31.39 2.23
C LYS A 57 -19.73 -30.08 1.74
N ARG A 58 -18.44 -30.07 1.40
CA ARG A 58 -17.77 -28.90 0.81
C ARG A 58 -18.41 -28.51 -0.51
N ASN A 59 -18.71 -29.49 -1.38
CA ASN A 59 -19.28 -29.23 -2.70
C ASN A 59 -20.72 -28.67 -2.64
N LEU A 60 -21.39 -28.74 -1.49
CA LEU A 60 -22.71 -28.14 -1.26
C LEU A 60 -22.64 -26.67 -0.82
N ILE A 61 -21.45 -26.12 -0.54
CA ILE A 61 -21.29 -24.72 -0.13
C ILE A 61 -21.62 -23.80 -1.31
N LYS A 62 -22.59 -22.89 -1.13
CA LYS A 62 -22.99 -21.91 -2.17
C LYS A 62 -22.79 -20.47 -1.74
N ASN A 63 -22.90 -20.21 -0.43
CA ASN A 63 -22.84 -18.87 0.13
C ASN A 63 -21.95 -18.84 1.39
N PHE A 64 -21.75 -17.64 1.94
CA PHE A 64 -20.86 -17.44 3.08
C PHE A 64 -21.35 -18.15 4.35
N ASN A 65 -22.67 -18.25 4.56
CA ASN A 65 -23.22 -18.94 5.72
C ASN A 65 -22.93 -20.45 5.65
N ASP A 66 -23.07 -21.06 4.48
CA ASP A 66 -22.69 -22.47 4.28
C ASP A 66 -21.19 -22.68 4.57
N TYR A 67 -20.35 -21.78 4.05
CA TYR A 67 -18.91 -21.82 4.25
C TYR A 67 -18.53 -21.63 5.73
N GLU A 68 -19.14 -20.68 6.42
CA GLU A 68 -18.91 -20.40 7.83
C GLU A 68 -19.37 -21.57 8.71
N ASN A 69 -20.49 -22.22 8.38
CA ASN A 69 -20.95 -23.43 9.05
C ASN A 69 -19.99 -24.60 8.85
N PHE A 70 -19.50 -24.80 7.63
CA PHE A 70 -18.47 -25.80 7.35
C PHE A 70 -17.21 -25.53 8.17
N TYR A 71 -16.71 -24.29 8.13
CA TYR A 71 -15.54 -23.88 8.89
C TYR A 71 -15.73 -24.10 10.40
N ASN A 72 -16.86 -23.68 10.98
CA ASN A 72 -17.12 -23.79 12.41
C ASN A 72 -17.13 -25.25 12.89
N LYS A 73 -17.67 -26.16 12.07
CA LYS A 73 -17.67 -27.60 12.34
C LYS A 73 -16.25 -28.19 12.45
N TYR A 74 -15.32 -27.69 11.63
CA TYR A 74 -13.95 -28.21 11.51
C TYR A 74 -12.87 -27.23 12.01
N LYS A 75 -13.26 -26.18 12.74
CA LYS A 75 -12.41 -25.03 13.07
C LYS A 75 -11.08 -25.41 13.73
N LYS A 76 -11.12 -26.39 14.65
CA LYS A 76 -9.92 -26.87 15.37
C LYS A 76 -8.87 -27.49 14.44
N GLN A 77 -9.26 -27.93 13.25
CA GLN A 77 -8.42 -28.68 12.32
C GLN A 77 -8.34 -28.07 10.91
N LEU A 78 -8.79 -26.82 10.69
CA LEU A 78 -8.67 -26.11 9.41
C LEU A 78 -7.74 -24.88 9.53
N TYR A 79 -8.33 -23.72 9.76
CA TYR A 79 -7.66 -22.43 9.77
C TYR A 79 -7.86 -21.76 11.13
N LYS A 80 -6.89 -20.96 11.56
CA LYS A 80 -6.96 -20.25 12.85
C LYS A 80 -8.12 -19.23 12.88
N ASP A 81 -8.29 -18.51 11.78
CA ASP A 81 -9.40 -17.59 11.55
C ASP A 81 -9.75 -17.48 10.06
N ILE A 82 -10.97 -17.01 9.78
CA ILE A 82 -11.49 -16.73 8.43
C ILE A 82 -11.91 -15.27 8.30
N ASN A 83 -11.29 -14.35 9.07
CA ASN A 83 -11.72 -12.96 9.10
C ASN A 83 -11.61 -12.28 7.73
N CYS A 84 -10.63 -12.69 6.90
CA CYS A 84 -10.51 -12.20 5.53
C CYS A 84 -11.72 -12.64 4.68
N VAL A 85 -12.18 -13.89 4.79
CA VAL A 85 -13.36 -14.40 4.07
C VAL A 85 -14.61 -13.67 4.53
N ARG A 86 -14.77 -13.48 5.84
CA ARG A 86 -15.89 -12.72 6.41
C ARG A 86 -15.89 -11.27 5.93
N ASN A 87 -14.72 -10.62 5.84
CA ASN A 87 -14.62 -9.26 5.32
C ASN A 87 -14.97 -9.19 3.82
N LEU A 88 -14.47 -10.14 3.02
CA LEU A 88 -14.81 -10.21 1.59
C LEU A 88 -16.32 -10.39 1.38
N ALA A 89 -16.95 -11.29 2.13
CA ALA A 89 -18.37 -11.59 2.00
C ALA A 89 -19.28 -10.46 2.55
N ASN A 90 -18.94 -9.91 3.72
CA ASN A 90 -19.87 -9.09 4.48
C ASN A 90 -19.48 -7.61 4.55
N SER A 91 -18.21 -7.25 4.33
CA SER A 91 -17.74 -5.87 4.48
C SER A 91 -17.48 -5.17 3.16
N VAL A 92 -17.09 -5.89 2.11
CA VAL A 92 -16.98 -5.33 0.76
C VAL A 92 -18.38 -5.14 0.19
N LYS A 93 -18.70 -3.93 -0.28
CA LYS A 93 -20.04 -3.57 -0.76
C LYS A 93 -20.00 -3.05 -2.20
N SER A 94 -21.16 -3.09 -2.85
CA SER A 94 -21.35 -2.41 -4.13
C SER A 94 -20.88 -0.96 -4.04
N GLY A 95 -20.17 -0.50 -5.08
CA GLY A 95 -19.56 0.81 -5.14
C GLY A 95 -18.22 0.93 -4.41
N ASP A 96 -17.76 -0.09 -3.69
CA ASP A 96 -16.38 -0.12 -3.19
C ASP A 96 -15.37 -0.27 -4.34
N LEU A 97 -14.15 0.19 -4.09
CA LEU A 97 -13.02 0.06 -5.00
C LEU A 97 -11.96 -0.88 -4.40
N ILE A 98 -11.36 -1.73 -5.22
CA ILE A 98 -10.35 -2.72 -4.82
C ILE A 98 -9.11 -2.50 -5.66
N TRP A 99 -7.97 -2.30 -5.01
CA TRP A 99 -6.67 -2.29 -5.65
C TRP A 99 -6.04 -3.69 -5.63
N ILE A 100 -5.48 -4.11 -6.76
CA ILE A 100 -4.59 -5.27 -6.86
C ILE A 100 -3.30 -4.89 -7.56
N ARG A 101 -2.28 -5.75 -7.41
CA ARG A 101 -0.98 -5.62 -8.08
C ARG A 101 -0.62 -6.94 -8.75
N ASP A 102 -0.10 -6.88 -9.97
CA ASP A 102 0.53 -7.99 -10.69
C ASP A 102 1.87 -7.53 -11.24
N ARG A 103 2.97 -8.17 -10.84
CA ARG A 103 4.32 -7.93 -11.38
C ARG A 103 4.68 -6.43 -11.55
N GLY A 104 4.41 -5.63 -10.52
CA GLY A 104 4.70 -4.20 -10.52
C GLY A 104 3.61 -3.30 -11.11
N ILE A 105 2.59 -3.87 -11.77
CA ILE A 105 1.48 -3.15 -12.37
C ILE A 105 0.25 -3.18 -11.45
N TYR A 106 -0.38 -2.02 -11.29
CA TYR A 106 -1.57 -1.82 -10.46
C TYR A 106 -2.83 -1.80 -11.31
N PHE A 107 -3.90 -2.35 -10.72
CA PHE A 107 -5.23 -2.37 -11.28
C PHE A 107 -6.23 -1.90 -10.22
N LEU A 108 -7.28 -1.23 -10.68
CA LEU A 108 -8.38 -0.76 -9.86
C LEU A 108 -9.67 -1.44 -10.31
N GLY A 109 -10.31 -2.16 -9.39
CA GLY A 109 -11.56 -2.87 -9.58
C GLY A 109 -12.71 -2.14 -8.91
N LYS A 110 -13.83 -1.95 -9.62
CA LYS A 110 -15.09 -1.50 -9.01
C LYS A 110 -16.01 -2.67 -8.73
N VAL A 111 -16.53 -2.74 -7.51
CA VAL A 111 -17.56 -3.71 -7.09
C VAL A 111 -18.92 -3.26 -7.60
N LYS A 112 -19.55 -4.04 -8.49
CA LYS A 112 -20.86 -3.69 -9.08
C LYS A 112 -22.04 -4.01 -8.17
N GLU A 113 -23.20 -3.46 -8.52
CA GLU A 113 -24.46 -3.62 -7.77
C GLU A 113 -24.93 -5.08 -7.67
N ASN A 114 -24.67 -5.89 -8.70
CA ASN A 114 -25.00 -7.32 -8.74
C ASN A 114 -23.88 -8.22 -8.16
N SER A 115 -22.83 -7.65 -7.56
CA SER A 115 -21.75 -8.40 -6.93
C SER A 115 -22.27 -9.18 -5.72
N LYS A 116 -21.96 -10.47 -5.65
CA LYS A 116 -22.29 -11.35 -4.53
C LYS A 116 -21.11 -12.27 -4.21
N TYR A 117 -21.03 -12.70 -2.96
CA TYR A 117 -20.11 -13.75 -2.55
C TYR A 117 -20.55 -15.10 -3.13
N ASN A 118 -19.57 -15.88 -3.59
CA ASN A 118 -19.75 -17.26 -4.01
C ASN A 118 -18.57 -18.10 -3.48
N TYR A 119 -18.81 -19.40 -3.38
CA TYR A 119 -17.78 -20.40 -3.17
C TYR A 119 -17.76 -21.34 -4.38
N CYS A 120 -16.58 -21.60 -4.96
CA CYS A 120 -16.43 -22.51 -6.09
C CYS A 120 -15.41 -23.61 -5.79
N TYR A 121 -15.87 -24.87 -5.84
CA TYR A 121 -15.04 -26.05 -5.62
C TYR A 121 -14.46 -26.65 -6.92
N GLU A 122 -14.67 -25.99 -8.06
CA GLU A 122 -14.08 -26.42 -9.33
C GLU A 122 -12.56 -26.37 -9.25
N GLU A 123 -11.91 -27.30 -9.95
CA GLU A 123 -10.47 -27.51 -9.88
C GLU A 123 -9.67 -26.25 -10.25
N GLU A 124 -10.15 -25.48 -11.24
CA GLU A 124 -9.55 -24.21 -11.66
C GLU A 124 -9.44 -23.20 -10.50
N TYR A 125 -10.49 -23.09 -9.67
CA TYR A 125 -10.53 -22.18 -8.53
C TYR A 125 -9.73 -22.70 -7.34
N LEU A 126 -9.82 -24.01 -7.07
CA LEU A 126 -9.06 -24.65 -5.99
C LEU A 126 -7.55 -24.57 -6.25
N ASN A 127 -7.11 -24.83 -7.49
CA ASN A 127 -5.68 -24.80 -7.87
C ASN A 127 -5.05 -23.41 -7.74
N LYS A 128 -5.86 -22.36 -7.78
CA LYS A 128 -5.44 -20.96 -7.58
C LYS A 128 -5.65 -20.48 -6.14
N ASP A 129 -6.16 -21.32 -5.25
CA ASP A 129 -6.61 -20.94 -3.91
C ASP A 129 -7.49 -19.68 -3.97
N ALA A 130 -8.53 -19.73 -4.81
CA ALA A 130 -9.42 -18.63 -5.15
C ALA A 130 -10.91 -19.01 -5.00
N ALA A 131 -11.22 -20.07 -4.26
CA ALA A 131 -12.59 -20.58 -4.15
C ALA A 131 -13.54 -19.60 -3.46
N ASN A 132 -13.04 -18.76 -2.55
CA ASN A 132 -13.83 -17.71 -1.90
C ASN A 132 -13.73 -16.41 -2.70
N TYR A 133 -14.79 -16.01 -3.38
CA TYR A 133 -14.75 -14.80 -4.21
C TYR A 133 -16.05 -14.00 -4.21
N ILE A 134 -15.95 -12.73 -4.57
CA ILE A 134 -17.07 -11.93 -5.05
C ILE A 134 -16.95 -11.75 -6.56
N ASN A 135 -18.08 -11.74 -7.26
CA ASN A 135 -18.14 -11.59 -8.71
C ASN A 135 -18.39 -10.14 -9.13
N SER A 136 -18.50 -9.91 -10.44
CA SER A 136 -18.89 -8.62 -11.02
C SER A 136 -17.95 -7.47 -10.64
N ILE A 137 -16.65 -7.70 -10.85
CA ILE A 137 -15.60 -6.69 -10.66
C ILE A 137 -15.10 -6.17 -12.00
N ASP A 138 -15.12 -4.85 -12.16
CA ASP A 138 -14.60 -4.18 -13.35
C ASP A 138 -13.17 -3.70 -13.12
N TRP A 139 -12.22 -4.52 -13.54
CA TRP A 139 -10.80 -4.23 -13.42
C TRP A 139 -10.31 -3.30 -14.52
N ILE A 140 -9.64 -2.23 -14.13
CA ILE A 140 -9.00 -1.27 -15.03
C ILE A 140 -7.51 -1.21 -14.70
N LYS A 141 -6.65 -1.47 -15.70
CA LYS A 141 -5.20 -1.27 -15.58
C LYS A 141 -4.89 0.21 -15.38
N ILE A 142 -4.05 0.50 -14.38
CA ILE A 142 -3.61 1.85 -14.00
C ILE A 142 -2.21 2.14 -14.54
N GLY A 143 -1.23 1.36 -14.09
CA GLY A 143 0.18 1.61 -14.40
C GLY A 143 1.11 1.02 -13.36
N ASP A 144 2.36 1.47 -13.35
CA ASP A 144 3.36 1.04 -12.39
C ASP A 144 3.31 1.86 -11.08
N GLU A 145 4.31 1.68 -10.21
CA GLU A 145 4.45 2.41 -8.94
C GLU A 145 4.51 3.93 -9.11
N SER A 146 5.06 4.43 -10.23
CA SER A 146 5.10 5.87 -10.50
C SER A 146 3.71 6.46 -10.77
N SER A 147 2.75 5.60 -11.09
CA SER A 147 1.38 5.98 -11.44
C SER A 147 0.52 6.26 -10.21
N ILE A 148 0.88 5.73 -9.04
CA ILE A 148 0.03 5.70 -7.84
C ILE A 148 0.69 6.34 -6.59
N PRO A 149 -0.10 6.79 -5.60
CA PRO A 149 0.42 7.32 -4.34
C PRO A 149 1.34 6.33 -3.58
N GLY A 150 2.41 6.84 -2.97
CA GLY A 150 3.35 6.02 -2.22
C GLY A 150 2.74 5.26 -1.04
N SER A 151 1.77 5.83 -0.33
CA SER A 151 1.06 5.10 0.73
C SER A 151 0.19 3.94 0.20
N LEU A 152 -0.23 3.99 -1.06
CA LEU A 152 -0.89 2.87 -1.73
C LEU A 152 0.14 1.80 -2.10
N THR A 153 1.32 2.17 -2.62
CA THR A 153 2.42 1.24 -2.91
C THR A 153 2.86 0.48 -1.66
N THR A 154 3.11 1.20 -0.57
CA THR A 154 3.54 0.62 0.72
C THR A 154 2.50 -0.30 1.35
N ALA A 155 1.20 -0.06 1.11
CA ALA A 155 0.13 -0.96 1.56
C ALA A 155 0.25 -2.38 0.98
N PHE A 156 0.98 -2.58 -0.13
CA PHE A 156 1.24 -3.91 -0.70
C PHE A 156 2.49 -4.61 -0.14
N ILE A 157 3.35 -3.93 0.63
CA ILE A 157 4.62 -4.50 1.13
C ILE A 157 4.38 -5.44 2.33
N ARG A 158 3.59 -5.01 3.32
CA ARG A 158 3.26 -5.80 4.52
C ARG A 158 1.77 -5.65 4.82
N GLY A 159 1.04 -6.75 5.01
CA GLY A 159 -0.36 -6.68 5.43
C GLY A 159 -1.15 -7.97 5.22
N ARG A 160 -2.41 -7.94 5.64
CA ARG A 160 -3.39 -9.04 5.48
C ARG A 160 -3.75 -9.24 4.01
N THR A 161 -4.32 -10.38 3.64
CA THR A 161 -4.75 -10.66 2.25
C THR A 161 -5.72 -9.60 1.73
N LEU A 162 -6.71 -9.20 2.53
CA LEU A 162 -7.65 -8.12 2.21
C LEU A 162 -7.60 -7.06 3.32
N GLN A 163 -7.46 -5.80 2.94
CA GLN A 163 -7.30 -4.69 3.88
C GLN A 163 -7.96 -3.41 3.36
N LYS A 164 -8.65 -2.67 4.25
CA LYS A 164 -9.11 -1.32 3.94
C LYS A 164 -7.96 -0.32 4.00
N ILE A 165 -7.97 0.64 3.08
CA ILE A 165 -7.02 1.75 3.05
C ILE A 165 -7.75 3.01 3.48
N HIS A 166 -7.33 3.57 4.61
CA HIS A 166 -7.91 4.76 5.25
C HIS A 166 -6.94 5.96 5.28
N LYS A 167 -5.80 5.87 4.58
CA LYS A 167 -4.83 6.97 4.52
C LYS A 167 -5.46 8.16 3.81
N LYS A 168 -5.35 9.35 4.43
CA LYS A 168 -5.92 10.60 3.92
C LYS A 168 -5.50 10.84 2.45
N GLY A 169 -6.47 11.20 1.61
CA GLY A 169 -6.29 11.45 0.18
C GLY A 169 -6.33 10.22 -0.73
N ILE A 170 -6.16 8.99 -0.20
CA ILE A 170 -6.23 7.76 -1.02
C ILE A 170 -7.65 7.42 -1.48
N PRO A 171 -8.69 7.55 -0.64
CA PRO A 171 -10.07 7.44 -1.09
C PRO A 171 -10.42 8.38 -2.23
N GLU A 172 -10.02 9.64 -2.11
CA GLU A 172 -10.27 10.67 -3.11
C GLU A 172 -9.51 10.38 -4.40
N PHE A 173 -8.21 10.05 -4.30
CA PHE A 173 -7.39 9.64 -5.44
C PHE A 173 -8.03 8.49 -6.21
N SER A 174 -8.43 7.43 -5.50
CA SER A 174 -8.97 6.21 -6.13
C SER A 174 -10.27 6.49 -6.89
N LYS A 175 -11.16 7.30 -6.32
CA LYS A 175 -12.41 7.74 -6.97
C LYS A 175 -12.14 8.62 -8.19
N LEU A 176 -11.23 9.59 -8.05
CA LEU A 176 -10.82 10.50 -9.13
C LEU A 176 -10.23 9.72 -10.30
N GLU A 177 -9.30 8.82 -10.01
CA GLU A 177 -8.63 8.02 -11.03
C GLU A 177 -9.61 7.07 -11.72
N TYR A 178 -10.54 6.46 -10.97
CA TYR A 178 -11.61 5.67 -11.56
C TYR A 178 -12.47 6.50 -12.52
N ASN A 179 -12.95 7.68 -12.10
CA ASN A 179 -13.75 8.57 -12.94
C ASN A 179 -12.99 8.99 -14.21
N ARG A 180 -11.72 9.35 -14.06
CA ARG A 180 -10.84 9.73 -15.18
C ARG A 180 -10.73 8.60 -16.20
N LEU A 181 -10.56 7.37 -15.73
CA LEU A 181 -10.37 6.20 -16.59
C LEU A 181 -11.63 5.74 -17.29
N ILE A 182 -12.79 5.83 -16.65
CA ILE A 182 -14.04 5.52 -17.33
C ILE A 182 -14.35 6.55 -18.41
N ASP A 183 -14.00 7.82 -18.20
CA ASP A 183 -14.09 8.86 -19.24
C ASP A 183 -13.11 8.59 -20.39
N GLU A 184 -11.83 8.38 -20.08
CA GLU A 184 -10.78 8.11 -21.07
C GLU A 184 -11.11 6.88 -21.94
N LYS A 185 -11.68 5.83 -21.33
CA LYS A 185 -12.02 4.57 -22.00
C LYS A 185 -13.45 4.52 -22.53
N ASN A 186 -14.21 5.61 -22.44
CA ASN A 186 -15.63 5.68 -22.82
C ASN A 186 -16.50 4.57 -22.19
N ILE A 187 -16.18 4.18 -20.94
CA ILE A 187 -16.92 3.18 -20.18
C ILE A 187 -18.15 3.85 -19.56
N LYS A 188 -19.35 3.37 -19.91
CA LYS A 188 -20.60 3.84 -19.30
C LYS A 188 -20.76 3.25 -17.91
N ASP A 189 -20.41 4.03 -16.89
CA ASP A 189 -20.64 3.69 -15.49
C ASP A 189 -20.91 4.93 -14.63
N LYS A 190 -21.51 4.74 -13.46
CA LYS A 190 -21.76 5.77 -12.47
C LYS A 190 -20.43 6.28 -11.91
N LYS A 191 -20.20 7.58 -12.09
CA LYS A 191 -19.10 8.32 -11.49
C LYS A 191 -19.26 8.43 -9.98
N TYR A 192 -18.13 8.46 -9.29
CA TYR A 192 -18.08 8.80 -7.88
C TYR A 192 -18.19 10.31 -7.70
N ASN A 193 -19.02 10.72 -6.74
CA ASN A 193 -18.94 12.05 -6.15
C ASN A 193 -17.92 12.02 -5.02
N PHE A 194 -17.20 13.12 -4.84
CA PHE A 194 -16.26 13.31 -3.75
C PHE A 194 -16.29 14.78 -3.35
N ASP A 195 -16.10 15.03 -2.05
CA ASP A 195 -16.01 16.38 -1.52
C ASP A 195 -14.70 17.04 -1.96
N ASN A 196 -14.58 18.35 -1.72
CA ASN A 196 -13.38 19.10 -2.06
C ASN A 196 -12.13 18.43 -1.52
N PHE A 197 -11.13 18.35 -2.38
CA PHE A 197 -9.88 17.68 -2.12
C PHE A 197 -8.98 18.59 -1.25
N GLU A 198 -8.66 18.15 -0.04
CA GLU A 198 -7.75 18.90 0.85
C GLU A 198 -6.31 18.78 0.35
N ASN A 199 -5.74 19.90 -0.11
CA ASN A 199 -4.33 20.03 -0.43
C ASN A 199 -3.54 20.43 0.82
N ASP A 200 -3.35 19.47 1.71
CA ASP A 200 -2.62 19.64 2.95
C ASP A 200 -1.31 18.83 3.00
N CYS A 201 -0.48 19.15 3.98
CA CYS A 201 0.82 18.53 4.23
C CYS A 201 0.72 17.01 4.40
N GLU A 202 -0.25 16.52 5.18
CA GLU A 202 -0.42 15.09 5.43
C GLU A 202 -0.78 14.34 4.15
N THR A 203 -1.73 14.87 3.38
CA THR A 203 -2.16 14.31 2.10
C THR A 203 -0.98 14.25 1.12
N PHE A 204 -0.18 15.30 1.04
CA PHE A 204 1.03 15.33 0.22
C PHE A 204 2.03 14.21 0.60
N PHE A 205 2.35 14.05 1.89
CA PHE A 205 3.28 12.99 2.31
C PHE A 205 2.71 11.58 2.16
N ASN A 206 1.39 11.39 2.24
CA ASN A 206 0.77 10.10 1.90
C ASN A 206 0.94 9.75 0.40
N TYR A 207 1.21 10.74 -0.46
CA TYR A 207 1.39 10.51 -1.89
C TYR A 207 2.85 10.25 -2.28
N LEU A 208 3.80 10.70 -1.46
CA LEU A 208 5.20 10.40 -1.65
C LEU A 208 5.51 8.94 -1.28
N SER A 209 6.30 8.27 -2.11
CA SER A 209 6.96 7.03 -1.70
C SER A 209 8.00 7.31 -0.60
N PRO A 210 8.49 6.28 0.12
CA PRO A 210 9.61 6.46 1.05
C PRO A 210 10.82 7.13 0.37
N SER A 211 11.20 6.66 -0.82
CA SER A 211 12.32 7.22 -1.58
C SER A 211 12.05 8.64 -2.08
N ASP A 212 10.82 8.98 -2.49
CA ASP A 212 10.48 10.38 -2.83
C ASP A 212 10.67 11.32 -1.61
N CYS A 213 10.41 10.82 -0.39
CA CYS A 213 10.61 11.58 0.84
C CYS A 213 12.10 11.81 1.14
N GLU A 214 12.93 10.77 0.94
CA GLU A 214 14.40 10.85 1.04
C GLU A 214 14.99 11.84 0.04
N ASP A 215 14.58 11.74 -1.23
CA ASP A 215 14.98 12.65 -2.30
C ASP A 215 14.60 14.09 -1.96
N LEU A 216 13.40 14.31 -1.42
CA LEU A 216 12.94 15.64 -1.03
C LEU A 216 13.83 16.27 0.04
N VAL A 217 14.23 15.50 1.05
CA VAL A 217 15.17 15.94 2.09
C VAL A 217 16.52 16.29 1.48
N CYS A 218 17.03 15.46 0.56
CA CYS A 218 18.28 15.73 -0.15
C CYS A 218 18.21 17.05 -0.94
N MET A 219 17.13 17.28 -1.70
CA MET A 219 16.95 18.51 -2.47
C MET A 219 16.82 19.75 -1.58
N TYR A 220 16.13 19.62 -0.45
CA TYR A 220 16.02 20.70 0.53
C TYR A 220 17.38 21.08 1.12
N LEU A 221 18.19 20.10 1.52
CA LEU A 221 19.52 20.33 2.09
C LEU A 221 20.52 20.83 1.05
N PHE A 222 20.42 20.37 -0.20
CA PHE A 222 21.17 20.95 -1.31
C PHE A 222 20.86 22.44 -1.46
N TYR A 223 19.58 22.81 -1.57
CA TYR A 223 19.19 24.19 -1.78
C TYR A 223 19.56 25.11 -0.61
N LYS A 224 19.29 24.68 0.62
CA LYS A 224 19.47 25.52 1.81
C LYS A 224 20.92 25.61 2.28
N LYS A 225 21.72 24.58 2.03
CA LYS A 225 23.03 24.42 2.69
C LYS A 225 24.16 23.98 1.75
N GLY A 226 23.87 23.60 0.50
CA GLY A 226 24.88 23.15 -0.46
C GLY A 226 25.38 21.72 -0.21
N TYR A 227 24.55 20.86 0.36
CA TYR A 227 24.85 19.43 0.49
C TYR A 227 24.56 18.67 -0.80
N ILE A 228 25.46 17.78 -1.21
CA ILE A 228 25.32 16.91 -2.38
C ILE A 228 25.24 15.47 -1.90
N CYS A 229 24.32 14.67 -2.46
CA CYS A 229 24.17 13.27 -2.10
C CYS A 229 25.33 12.41 -2.63
N ILE A 230 25.80 11.45 -1.83
CA ILE A 230 26.75 10.42 -2.24
C ILE A 230 25.97 9.13 -2.55
N PRO A 231 25.67 8.81 -3.82
CA PRO A 231 24.72 7.74 -4.16
C PRO A 231 25.14 6.36 -3.66
N SER A 232 26.44 6.09 -3.62
CA SER A 232 27.00 4.80 -3.18
C SER A 232 26.79 4.50 -1.69
N THR A 233 26.33 5.49 -0.90
CA THR A 233 26.05 5.34 0.53
C THR A 233 24.58 4.99 0.82
N ASN A 234 23.70 5.09 -0.18
CA ASN A 234 22.34 4.59 -0.10
C ASN A 234 22.37 3.06 -0.26
N LYS A 235 22.45 2.35 0.87
CA LYS A 235 22.53 0.89 0.91
C LYS A 235 21.47 0.35 1.87
N ASN A 236 20.72 -0.66 1.41
CA ASN A 236 19.74 -1.38 2.22
C ASN A 236 20.33 -2.01 3.51
N SER A 237 21.65 -2.20 3.59
CA SER A 237 22.34 -2.76 4.75
C SER A 237 22.54 -1.75 5.91
N THR A 238 22.32 -0.46 5.67
CA THR A 238 22.54 0.59 6.66
C THR A 238 21.22 0.93 7.34
N GLU A 239 20.84 0.19 8.38
CA GLU A 239 19.52 0.37 9.04
C GLU A 239 19.34 1.73 9.74
N LEU A 240 20.44 2.44 10.02
CA LEU A 240 20.43 3.64 10.85
C LEU A 240 20.16 4.93 10.09
N TYR A 241 20.60 5.08 8.84
CA TYR A 241 20.44 6.29 8.04
C TYR A 241 20.26 5.94 6.55
N GLU A 242 19.53 6.78 5.82
CA GLU A 242 19.14 6.50 4.43
C GLU A 242 20.28 6.80 3.44
N CYS A 243 21.04 7.89 3.64
CA CYS A 243 22.27 8.17 2.88
C CYS A 243 23.18 9.19 3.57
N VAL A 244 24.37 9.39 2.99
CA VAL A 244 25.36 10.39 3.38
C VAL A 244 25.42 11.51 2.34
N LEU A 245 25.52 12.75 2.82
CA LEU A 245 25.69 13.96 2.03
C LEU A 245 27.03 14.64 2.32
N LEU A 246 27.60 15.31 1.32
CA LEU A 246 28.82 16.10 1.42
C LEU A 246 28.56 17.57 1.08
N ASN A 247 29.03 18.49 1.92
CA ASN A 247 28.98 19.90 1.60
C ASN A 247 30.13 20.28 0.64
N TYR A 248 29.81 20.74 -0.57
CA TYR A 248 30.84 21.02 -1.59
C TYR A 248 31.74 22.22 -1.26
N LYS A 249 31.34 23.10 -0.32
CA LYS A 249 32.14 24.26 0.09
C LYS A 249 33.02 23.97 1.29
N THR A 250 32.51 23.19 2.25
CA THR A 250 33.19 22.99 3.55
C THR A 250 33.78 21.60 3.73
N GLY A 251 33.45 20.64 2.87
CA GLY A 251 33.83 19.23 3.04
C GLY A 251 33.09 18.53 4.19
N LYS A 252 32.16 19.22 4.87
CA LYS A 252 31.41 18.67 6.01
C LYS A 252 30.48 17.54 5.57
N THR A 253 30.46 16.46 6.33
CA THR A 253 29.56 15.32 6.11
C THR A 253 28.24 15.50 6.87
N ALA A 254 27.13 15.09 6.26
CA ALA A 254 25.85 14.97 6.92
C ALA A 254 25.21 13.60 6.67
N TYR A 255 24.55 13.05 7.67
CA TYR A 255 23.75 11.82 7.59
C TYR A 255 22.28 12.20 7.61
N ILE A 256 21.45 11.55 6.80
CA ILE A 256 20.01 11.79 6.84
C ILE A 256 19.26 10.55 7.30
N GLN A 257 18.28 10.74 8.16
CA GLN A 257 17.29 9.72 8.49
C GLN A 257 15.90 10.23 8.17
N VAL A 258 15.15 9.45 7.39
CA VAL A 258 13.81 9.82 6.94
C VAL A 258 12.82 8.71 7.27
N LYS A 259 11.73 9.04 7.94
CA LYS A 259 10.60 8.12 8.16
C LYS A 259 9.30 8.74 7.72
N ASN A 260 8.73 8.21 6.64
CA ASN A 260 7.40 8.59 6.17
C ASN A 260 6.32 7.77 6.90
N GLY A 261 5.79 8.28 8.01
CA GLY A 261 4.75 7.66 8.81
C GLY A 261 4.78 8.07 10.28
N GLU A 262 3.97 7.39 11.10
CA GLU A 262 3.96 7.54 12.56
C GLU A 262 5.09 6.73 13.19
N ILE A 263 6.33 7.17 12.99
CA ILE A 263 7.52 6.52 13.53
C ILE A 263 8.27 7.55 14.37
N ASN A 264 8.34 7.33 15.68
CA ASN A 264 9.14 8.18 16.56
C ASN A 264 10.63 7.88 16.38
N LEU A 265 11.46 8.92 16.50
CA LEU A 265 12.91 8.83 16.35
C LEU A 265 13.59 9.41 17.57
N GLU A 266 14.54 8.68 18.13
CA GLU A 266 15.31 9.11 19.29
C GLU A 266 16.72 9.52 18.85
N THR A 267 17.15 10.72 19.23
CA THR A 267 18.48 11.23 18.82
C THR A 267 19.63 10.38 19.34
N LYS A 268 19.41 9.63 20.43
CA LYS A 268 20.39 8.72 21.03
C LYS A 268 20.95 7.73 20.01
N ASN A 269 20.13 7.28 19.07
CA ASN A 269 20.52 6.30 18.04
C ASN A 269 21.57 6.84 17.07
N TYR A 270 21.76 8.16 17.03
CA TYR A 270 22.66 8.84 16.09
C TYR A 270 23.86 9.49 16.78
N GLU A 271 24.04 9.32 18.09
CA GLU A 271 25.15 9.93 18.85
C GLU A 271 26.53 9.56 18.30
N HIS A 272 26.68 8.32 17.83
CA HIS A 272 27.94 7.86 17.25
C HIS A 272 28.32 8.57 15.92
N LEU A 273 27.36 9.20 15.24
CA LEU A 273 27.59 9.87 13.96
C LEU A 273 28.16 11.29 14.12
N ILE A 274 27.94 11.94 15.27
CA ILE A 274 28.25 13.37 15.46
C ILE A 274 29.66 13.65 16.03
N ASN A 275 30.48 12.62 16.24
CA ASN A 275 31.79 12.74 16.89
C ASN A 275 32.88 13.47 16.05
N ASP A 276 32.72 13.53 14.72
CA ASP A 276 33.72 14.13 13.81
C ASP A 276 33.25 15.48 13.22
N ASN A 277 32.51 16.27 14.00
CA ASN A 277 31.84 17.50 13.52
C ASN A 277 30.88 17.23 12.36
N ASN A 278 30.35 16.01 12.23
CA ASN A 278 29.31 15.70 11.25
C ASN A 278 27.96 16.26 11.68
N GLU A 279 27.03 16.36 10.75
CA GLU A 279 25.63 16.70 11.05
C GLU A 279 24.71 15.50 10.81
N VAL A 280 23.60 15.46 11.54
CA VAL A 280 22.53 14.50 11.30
C VAL A 280 21.25 15.29 11.06
N TYR A 281 20.55 15.00 9.98
CA TYR A 281 19.24 15.58 9.68
C TYR A 281 18.18 14.50 9.78
N ILE A 282 17.14 14.76 10.57
CA ILE A 282 16.11 13.77 10.89
C ILE A 282 14.76 14.32 10.44
N LEU A 283 13.99 13.49 9.74
CA LEU A 283 12.59 13.73 9.40
C LEU A 283 11.75 12.54 9.85
N THR A 284 10.66 12.81 10.55
CA THR A 284 9.52 11.89 10.66
C THR A 284 8.26 12.63 10.28
N THR A 285 7.43 12.06 9.40
CA THR A 285 6.33 12.84 8.82
C THR A 285 5.12 12.98 9.74
N LYS A 286 4.91 12.01 10.64
CA LYS A 286 3.82 12.00 11.64
C LYS A 286 4.25 11.53 13.03
N GLY A 287 5.50 11.12 13.20
CA GLY A 287 6.06 10.77 14.50
C GLY A 287 6.58 11.99 15.25
N LYS A 288 7.33 11.73 16.32
CA LYS A 288 8.03 12.74 17.11
C LYS A 288 9.53 12.48 17.12
N VAL A 289 10.33 13.54 17.15
CA VAL A 289 11.76 13.47 17.42
C VAL A 289 12.00 13.75 18.91
N THR A 290 12.64 12.81 19.60
CA THR A 290 12.99 12.95 21.03
C THR A 290 14.49 13.15 21.19
N PHE A 291 14.86 14.32 21.72
CA PHE A 291 16.24 14.67 22.00
C PHE A 291 16.69 14.11 23.35
N SER A 292 17.68 13.21 23.34
CA SER A 292 18.23 12.57 24.56
C SER A 292 19.14 13.49 25.37
N LYS A 293 19.78 14.48 24.74
CA LYS A 293 20.64 15.50 25.37
C LYS A 293 20.49 16.83 24.64
N GLU A 294 20.46 17.95 25.37
CA GLU A 294 20.33 19.30 24.78
C GLU A 294 21.46 19.62 23.79
N GLN A 295 22.69 19.22 24.11
CA GLN A 295 23.87 19.39 23.24
C GLN A 295 23.74 18.73 21.86
N HIS A 296 22.86 17.73 21.69
CA HIS A 296 22.62 17.12 20.38
C HIS A 296 22.02 18.09 19.39
N LYS A 297 21.28 19.11 19.84
CA LYS A 297 20.67 20.11 18.94
C LYS A 297 21.70 20.91 18.12
N ASN A 298 22.97 20.89 18.53
CA ASN A 298 24.06 21.52 17.78
C ASN A 298 24.40 20.76 16.48
N TYR A 299 24.23 19.44 16.46
CA TYR A 299 24.67 18.56 15.37
C TYR A 299 23.53 17.77 14.72
N ILE A 300 22.51 17.42 15.50
CA ILE A 300 21.30 16.70 15.08
C ILE A 300 20.17 17.71 14.93
N LYS A 301 19.64 17.83 13.72
CA LYS A 301 18.65 18.84 13.33
C LYS A 301 17.40 18.16 12.80
N GLU A 302 16.25 18.53 13.36
CA GLU A 302 14.95 18.11 12.86
C GLU A 302 14.55 18.94 11.65
N ILE A 303 14.09 18.27 10.60
CA ILE A 303 13.38 18.88 9.47
C ILE A 303 11.92 18.51 9.64
N THR A 304 11.04 19.52 9.71
CA THR A 304 9.60 19.28 9.83
C THR A 304 8.94 19.04 8.46
N SER A 305 7.86 18.27 8.46
CA SER A 305 7.01 18.05 7.28
C SER A 305 6.52 19.35 6.68
N GLU A 306 6.10 20.30 7.50
CA GLU A 306 5.58 21.60 7.10
C GLU A 306 6.65 22.41 6.36
N ASN A 307 7.90 22.40 6.83
CA ASN A 307 9.00 23.10 6.17
C ASN A 307 9.25 22.55 4.77
N LEU A 308 9.21 21.22 4.60
CA LEU A 308 9.37 20.59 3.29
C LEU A 308 8.15 20.82 2.40
N TYR A 309 6.94 20.79 2.96
CA TYR A 309 5.72 21.06 2.22
C TYR A 309 5.70 22.51 1.69
N HIS A 310 6.04 23.49 2.51
CA HIS A 310 6.21 24.88 2.07
C HIS A 310 7.34 25.04 1.05
N PHE A 311 8.44 24.31 1.23
CA PHE A 311 9.55 24.32 0.28
C PHE A 311 9.10 23.88 -1.12
N VAL A 312 8.35 22.78 -1.24
CA VAL A 312 7.89 22.30 -2.56
C VAL A 312 6.81 23.17 -3.20
N GLN A 313 6.03 23.88 -2.39
CA GLN A 313 5.01 24.83 -2.87
C GLN A 313 5.63 26.14 -3.40
N ASN A 314 6.87 26.46 -3.02
CA ASN A 314 7.53 27.69 -3.42
C ASN A 314 7.75 27.77 -4.94
N LYS A 315 7.28 28.86 -5.56
CA LYS A 315 7.32 29.06 -7.02
C LYS A 315 8.67 29.54 -7.57
N ASP A 316 9.69 29.73 -6.73
CA ASP A 316 11.05 30.05 -7.18
C ASP A 316 11.55 29.00 -8.19
N LEU A 317 11.97 29.46 -9.37
CA LEU A 317 12.43 28.62 -10.47
C LEU A 317 13.61 27.72 -10.07
N LYS A 318 14.52 28.19 -9.20
CA LYS A 318 15.66 27.39 -8.74
C LYS A 318 15.21 26.21 -7.90
N ILE A 319 14.20 26.41 -7.04
CA ILE A 319 13.58 25.34 -6.26
C ILE A 319 12.84 24.40 -7.20
N GLN A 320 12.00 24.95 -8.09
CA GLN A 320 11.26 24.14 -9.04
C GLN A 320 12.19 23.29 -9.91
N ASN A 321 13.35 23.77 -10.32
CA ASN A 321 14.27 23.00 -11.16
C ASN A 321 14.93 21.80 -10.46
N ILE A 322 15.01 21.79 -9.13
CA ILE A 322 15.63 20.70 -8.38
C ILE A 322 14.62 19.67 -7.86
N ILE A 323 13.32 19.98 -7.79
CA ILE A 323 12.32 19.01 -7.34
C ILE A 323 12.13 17.89 -8.41
N PRO A 324 12.25 16.60 -8.03
CA PRO A 324 11.98 15.46 -8.89
C PRO A 324 10.60 15.50 -9.57
N LYS A 325 10.51 14.95 -10.78
CA LYS A 325 9.27 14.90 -11.57
C LYS A 325 8.15 14.16 -10.84
N ASN A 326 8.46 13.08 -10.13
CA ASN A 326 7.47 12.30 -9.38
C ASN A 326 6.84 13.11 -8.23
N ILE A 327 7.64 13.90 -7.52
CA ILE A 327 7.13 14.80 -6.47
C ILE A 327 6.28 15.92 -7.08
N LYS A 328 6.76 16.54 -8.18
CA LYS A 328 6.00 17.57 -8.93
C LYS A 328 4.65 17.07 -9.41
N LYS A 329 4.57 15.81 -9.86
CA LYS A 329 3.31 15.18 -10.28
C LYS A 329 2.27 15.28 -9.16
N TRP A 330 2.66 14.96 -7.92
CA TRP A 330 1.74 15.03 -6.79
C TRP A 330 1.34 16.47 -6.47
N ILE A 331 2.28 17.42 -6.42
CA ILE A 331 1.96 18.85 -6.22
C ILE A 331 0.94 19.35 -7.27
N ASN A 332 1.15 18.98 -8.54
CA ASN A 332 0.26 19.36 -9.63
C ASN A 332 -1.11 18.68 -9.51
N PHE A 333 -1.14 17.42 -9.06
CA PHE A 333 -2.39 16.71 -8.81
C PHE A 333 -3.22 17.39 -7.71
N LEU A 334 -2.59 17.71 -6.57
CA LEU A 334 -3.28 18.34 -5.44
C LEU A 334 -3.75 19.77 -5.80
N SER A 335 -2.93 20.54 -6.53
CA SER A 335 -3.28 21.93 -6.89
C SER A 335 -4.42 22.05 -7.90
N LYS A 336 -4.52 21.15 -8.89
CA LYS A 336 -5.61 21.13 -9.88
C LYS A 336 -6.98 20.78 -9.30
N LYS A 337 -7.04 20.30 -8.05
CA LYS A 337 -8.25 19.72 -7.44
C LYS A 337 -8.73 20.46 -6.20
N SER A 338 -7.96 21.44 -5.72
CA SER A 338 -8.40 22.42 -4.70
C SER A 338 -8.91 23.74 -5.30
N SER A 339 -8.95 23.83 -6.63
CA SER A 339 -9.62 24.89 -7.41
C SER A 339 -10.94 24.35 -7.92
#